data_AF-X1VZI4-F1
#
_entry.id   AF-X1VZI4-F1
#
_cell.length_a   1.000
_cell.length_b   1.000
_cell.length_c   1.000
_cell.angle_alpha   90.00
_cell.angle_beta   90.00
_cell.angle_gamma   90.00
#
_symmetry.space_group_name_H-M   'P 1'
#
loop_
_entity.id
_entity.type
_entity.pdbx_description
1 polymer ?
#
loop_
_entity_poly.entity_id
_entity_poly.type
_entity_poly.pdbx_seq_one_letter_code
_entity_poly.pdbx_strand_id
1 'polypeptide(L)'
;IAQLKQATSEPGQRLLSMLNFEYQAIEQAAKNHPATLALSQVTEHILPPAIMVLVSQLNHDAEALLVTGEKLTRRGFTTLNIEAAKRS
;
A
#
# COMPACT_ATOMS: atom_id res chain seq x y z
N ILE A 1 -7.83 11.74 -1.66
CA ILE A 1 -8.61 11.61 -2.91
C ILE A 1 -10.13 11.68 -2.70
N ALA A 2 -10.72 11.11 -1.62
CA ALA A 2 -12.19 11.02 -1.46
C ALA A 2 -12.95 12.36 -1.57
N GLN A 3 -12.43 13.44 -0.98
CA GLN A 3 -13.02 14.79 -1.09
C GLN A 3 -12.90 15.37 -2.50
N LEU A 4 -11.77 15.13 -3.18
CA LEU A 4 -11.51 15.55 -4.55
C LEU A 4 -12.39 14.83 -5.59
N LYS A 5 -12.85 13.61 -5.29
CA LYS A 5 -13.80 12.88 -6.17
C LYS A 5 -15.14 13.58 -6.33
N GLN A 6 -15.50 14.46 -5.40
CA GLN A 6 -16.75 15.24 -5.43
C GLN A 6 -16.58 16.61 -6.10
N ALA A 7 -15.34 17.00 -6.43
CA ALA A 7 -15.08 18.29 -7.06
C ALA A 7 -15.57 18.29 -8.52
N THR A 8 -16.38 19.27 -8.87
CA THR A 8 -16.91 19.48 -10.23
C THR A 8 -16.14 20.54 -11.02
N SER A 9 -15.24 21.28 -10.37
CA SER A 9 -14.40 22.29 -11.03
C SER A 9 -13.31 21.64 -11.88
N GLU A 10 -12.99 22.26 -13.02
CA GLU A 10 -11.95 21.78 -13.94
C GLU A 10 -10.57 21.61 -13.26
N PRO A 11 -10.08 22.55 -12.42
CA PRO A 11 -8.85 22.35 -11.67
C PRO A 11 -8.90 21.17 -10.69
N GLY A 12 -10.06 20.97 -10.04
CA GLY A 12 -10.26 19.86 -9.11
C GLY A 12 -10.22 18.50 -9.82
N GLN A 13 -10.85 18.40 -10.99
CA GLN A 13 -10.81 17.22 -11.84
C GLN A 13 -9.40 16.94 -12.38
N ARG A 14 -8.66 17.98 -12.75
CA ARG A 14 -7.28 17.85 -13.24
C ARG A 14 -6.32 17.40 -12.15
N LEU A 15 -6.45 17.91 -10.92
CA LEU A 15 -5.67 17.41 -9.79
C LEU A 15 -6.03 15.95 -9.47
N LEU A 16 -7.32 15.61 -9.50
CA LEU A 16 -7.78 14.23 -9.30
C LEU A 16 -7.18 13.26 -10.33
N SER A 17 -7.11 13.64 -11.61
CA SER A 17 -6.54 12.79 -12.65
C SER A 17 -5.03 12.57 -12.45
N MET A 18 -4.28 13.61 -12.07
CA MET A 18 -2.86 13.51 -11.74
C MET A 18 -2.60 12.56 -10.55
N LEU A 19 -3.36 12.74 -9.46
CA LEU A 19 -3.21 11.88 -8.27
C LEU A 19 -3.61 10.44 -8.54
N ASN A 20 -4.63 10.20 -9.36
CA ASN A 20 -5.00 8.84 -9.77
C ASN A 20 -3.92 8.19 -10.63
N PHE A 21 -3.31 8.95 -11.54
CA PHE A 21 -2.20 8.46 -12.36
C PHE A 21 -1.00 8.07 -11.50
N GLU A 22 -0.62 8.93 -10.55
CA GLU A 22 0.46 8.66 -9.60
C GLU A 22 0.16 7.41 -8.75
N TYR A 23 -1.05 7.31 -8.18
CA TYR A 23 -1.48 6.13 -7.44
C TYR A 23 -1.37 4.86 -8.28
N GLN A 24 -1.83 4.89 -9.52
CA GLN A 24 -1.72 3.75 -10.43
C GLN A 24 -0.26 3.41 -10.73
N ALA A 25 0.60 4.39 -10.94
CA ALA A 25 2.03 4.15 -11.17
C ALA A 25 2.69 3.44 -9.98
N ILE A 26 2.41 3.91 -8.76
CA ILE A 26 2.90 3.28 -7.51
C ILE A 26 2.35 1.85 -7.39
N GLU A 27 1.06 1.64 -7.67
CA GLU A 27 0.47 0.30 -7.65
C GLU A 27 1.12 -0.65 -8.65
N GLN A 28 1.43 -0.18 -9.86
CA GLN A 28 2.09 -1.01 -10.88
C GLN A 28 3.53 -1.35 -10.48
N ALA A 29 4.29 -0.37 -9.97
CA ALA A 29 5.64 -0.59 -9.49
C ALA A 29 5.68 -1.61 -8.33
N ALA A 30 4.69 -1.55 -7.43
CA ALA A 30 4.58 -2.45 -6.30
C ALA A 30 4.28 -3.91 -6.68
N LYS A 31 3.61 -4.20 -7.81
CA LYS A 31 3.11 -5.56 -8.14
C LYS A 31 4.18 -6.64 -8.11
N ASN A 32 5.36 -6.35 -8.68
CA ASN A 32 6.46 -7.31 -8.80
C ASN A 32 7.59 -7.00 -7.80
N HIS A 33 7.34 -6.12 -6.84
CA HIS A 33 8.32 -5.76 -5.84
C HIS A 33 8.57 -6.96 -4.88
N PRO A 34 9.82 -7.25 -4.49
CA PRO A 34 10.13 -8.39 -3.61
C PRO A 34 9.29 -8.44 -2.32
N ALA A 35 9.06 -7.27 -1.69
CA ALA A 35 8.23 -7.18 -0.49
C ALA A 35 6.77 -7.60 -0.74
N THR A 36 6.18 -7.22 -1.87
CA THR A 36 4.82 -7.62 -2.27
C THR A 36 4.72 -9.13 -2.48
N LEU A 37 5.73 -9.72 -3.12
CA LEU A 37 5.79 -11.16 -3.35
C LEU A 37 5.92 -11.94 -2.03
N ALA A 38 6.79 -11.49 -1.13
CA ALA A 38 6.96 -12.10 0.18
C ALA A 38 5.65 -12.07 0.99
N LEU A 39 4.96 -10.93 1.03
CA LEU A 39 3.66 -10.81 1.70
C LEU A 39 2.60 -11.70 1.06
N SER A 40 2.59 -11.80 -0.27
CA SER A 40 1.64 -12.65 -0.99
C SER A 40 1.82 -14.13 -0.62
N GLN A 41 3.06 -14.62 -0.62
CA GLN A 41 3.41 -16.00 -0.24
C GLN A 41 2.98 -16.33 1.20
N VAL A 42 3.17 -15.41 2.15
CA VAL A 42 2.70 -15.62 3.53
C VAL A 42 1.17 -15.76 3.58
N THR A 43 0.46 -14.96 2.78
CA THR A 43 -1.02 -14.96 2.77
C THR A 43 -1.63 -16.16 2.04
N GLU A 44 -0.85 -16.94 1.29
CA GLU A 44 -1.30 -18.21 0.72
C GLU A 44 -1.51 -19.28 1.80
N HIS A 45 -0.80 -19.15 2.92
CA HIS A 45 -0.80 -20.14 4.01
C HIS A 45 -1.69 -19.73 5.19
N ILE A 46 -2.29 -18.55 5.15
CA ILE A 46 -3.05 -17.96 6.26
C ILE A 46 -4.35 -17.37 5.73
N LEU A 47 -5.49 -17.81 6.29
CA LEU A 47 -6.79 -17.26 5.97
C LEU A 47 -7.15 -16.10 6.91
N PRO A 48 -7.82 -15.05 6.42
CA PRO A 48 -8.38 -14.01 7.28
C PRO A 48 -9.56 -14.57 8.13
N PRO A 49 -9.81 -14.03 9.34
CA PRO A 49 -9.12 -12.89 9.95
C PRO A 49 -7.76 -13.29 10.57
N ALA A 50 -6.72 -12.53 10.24
CA ALA A 50 -5.38 -12.72 10.78
C ALA A 50 -4.66 -11.37 10.95
N ILE A 51 -3.78 -11.29 11.95
CA ILE A 51 -2.95 -10.12 12.19
C ILE A 51 -1.58 -10.33 11.57
N MET A 52 -1.13 -9.36 10.80
CA MET A 52 0.19 -9.31 10.19
C MET A 52 0.95 -8.12 10.77
N VAL A 53 2.04 -8.42 11.49
CA VAL A 53 2.95 -7.40 12.00
C VAL A 53 4.11 -7.27 11.03
N LEU A 54 4.17 -6.13 10.34
CA LEU A 54 5.23 -5.80 9.41
C LEU A 54 6.28 -4.97 10.15
N VAL A 55 7.49 -5.51 10.26
CA VAL A 55 8.64 -4.78 10.82
C VAL A 55 9.61 -4.49 9.70
N SER A 56 9.73 -3.21 9.31
CA SER A 56 10.60 -2.80 8.20
C SER A 56 11.22 -1.43 8.46
N GLN A 57 12.32 -1.14 7.79
CA GLN A 57 12.85 0.23 7.73
C GLN A 57 12.03 1.04 6.72
N LEU A 58 11.94 2.35 6.91
CA LEU A 58 11.42 3.28 5.89
C LEU A 58 12.50 3.47 4.81
N ASN A 59 12.54 2.55 3.86
CA ASN A 59 13.49 2.52 2.75
C ASN A 59 12.75 2.37 1.40
N HIS A 60 13.44 1.87 0.38
CA HIS A 60 12.87 1.62 -0.95
C HIS A 60 11.67 0.67 -0.97
N ASP A 61 11.46 -0.13 0.08
CA ASP A 61 10.36 -1.09 0.17
C ASP A 61 9.05 -0.44 0.65
N ALA A 62 9.10 0.80 1.18
CA ALA A 62 8.00 1.43 1.91
C ALA A 62 6.73 1.57 1.05
N GLU A 63 6.85 1.96 -0.22
CA GLU A 63 5.71 2.12 -1.12
C GLU A 63 5.04 0.77 -1.44
N ALA A 64 5.85 -0.25 -1.73
CA ALA A 64 5.36 -1.59 -2.02
C ALA A 64 4.65 -2.21 -0.81
N LEU A 65 5.21 -2.00 0.38
CA LEU A 65 4.64 -2.45 1.65
C LEU A 65 3.32 -1.74 1.95
N LEU A 66 3.23 -0.42 1.72
CA LEU A 66 2.01 0.35 1.95
C LEU A 66 0.90 -0.09 0.99
N VAL A 67 1.18 -0.20 -0.31
CA VAL A 67 0.20 -0.67 -1.32
C VAL A 67 -0.29 -2.07 -1.00
N THR A 68 0.63 -2.99 -0.68
CA THR A 68 0.28 -4.38 -0.40
C THR A 68 -0.49 -4.51 0.90
N GLY A 69 -0.08 -3.78 1.95
CA GLY A 69 -0.78 -3.73 3.23
C GLY A 69 -2.21 -3.22 3.09
N GLU A 70 -2.44 -2.17 2.29
CA GLU A 70 -3.78 -1.67 1.99
C GLU A 70 -4.64 -2.75 1.31
N LYS A 71 -4.08 -3.46 0.33
CA LYS A 71 -4.78 -4.56 -0.37
C LYS A 71 -5.12 -5.72 0.56
N LEU A 72 -4.22 -6.07 1.48
CA LEU A 72 -4.45 -7.09 2.48
C LEU A 72 -5.49 -6.68 3.51
N THR A 73 -5.52 -5.40 3.89
CA THR A 73 -6.57 -4.84 4.75
C THR A 73 -7.95 -5.00 4.10
N ARG A 74 -8.07 -4.69 2.81
CA ARG A 74 -9.30 -4.91 2.03
C ARG A 74 -9.69 -6.40 1.91
N ARG A 75 -8.73 -7.33 2.05
CA ARG A 75 -8.95 -8.79 2.09
C ARG A 75 -9.27 -9.34 3.49
N GLY A 76 -9.35 -8.50 4.52
CA GLY A 76 -9.73 -8.90 5.88
C GLY A 76 -8.56 -9.22 6.82
N PHE A 77 -7.33 -8.87 6.44
CA PHE A 77 -6.18 -8.92 7.35
C PHE A 77 -6.06 -7.62 8.14
N THR A 78 -5.55 -7.71 9.36
CA THR A 78 -5.15 -6.52 10.14
C THR A 78 -3.65 -6.33 9.97
N THR A 79 -3.22 -5.24 9.34
CA THR A 79 -1.79 -4.93 9.14
C THR A 79 -1.31 -3.89 10.16
N LEU A 80 -0.26 -4.22 10.91
CA LEU A 80 0.41 -3.31 11.83
C LEU A 80 1.83 -3.05 11.35
N ASN A 81 2.15 -1.79 11.03
CA ASN A 81 3.49 -1.41 10.56
C ASN A 81 4.31 -0.88 11.74
N ILE A 82 5.47 -1.49 11.97
CA ILE A 82 6.44 -1.09 12.99
C ILE A 82 7.72 -0.67 12.27
N GLU A 83 8.14 0.57 12.48
CA GLU A 83 9.43 1.03 11.96
C GLU A 83 10.56 0.38 12.77
N ALA A 84 11.45 -0.32 12.06
CA ALA A 84 12.65 -0.87 12.68
C ALA A 84 13.62 0.26 13.02
N ALA A 85 13.90 0.44 14.32
CA ALA A 85 14.86 1.45 14.77
C ALA A 85 16.21 1.27 14.06
N LYS A 86 16.74 2.36 13.51
CA LYS A 86 18.06 2.39 12.87
C LYS A 86 19.12 2.13 13.95
N ARG A 87 19.78 0.97 13.92
CA ARG A 87 20.99 0.75 14.71
C ARG A 87 22.09 1.60 14.09
N SER A 88 22.44 2.70 14.75
CA SER A 88 23.61 3.55 14.49
C SER A 88 24.90 2.83 14.86
#